data_AF-A0A372QZ94-F1
#
_entry.id   AF-A0A372QZ94-F1
#
_cell.length_a   1.000
_cell.length_b   1.000
_cell.length_c   1.000
_cell.angle_alpha   90.00
_cell.angle_beta   90.00
_cell.angle_gamma   90.00
#
_symmetry.space_group_name_H-M   'P 1'
#
loop_
_entity.id
_entity.type
_entity.pdbx_description
1 polymer ?
#
loop_
_entity_poly.entity_id
_entity_poly.type
_entity_poly.pdbx_seq_one_letter_code
_entity_poly.pdbx_strand_id
1 'polypeptide(L)'
;PRFQGENFNKNLELVQKFNEFASKKGITTSQLCLAWVIAQNFVAIPGTKRLKYLEENFEARNIHLSPEELSEIRKIIDSIEIAGDRYDENLAKVRR
;
A
#
# COMPACT_ATOMS: atom_id res chain seq x y z
N PRO A 1 -8.97 13.50 8.89
CA PRO A 1 -8.71 12.10 8.44
C PRO A 1 -7.80 12.04 7.21
N ARG A 2 -7.01 10.97 7.07
CA ARG A 2 -6.05 10.77 5.96
C ARG A 2 -6.68 10.83 4.56
N PHE A 3 -7.90 10.33 4.42
CA PHE A 3 -8.56 10.18 3.12
C PHE A 3 -9.69 11.20 2.90
N GLN A 4 -9.55 12.41 3.43
CA GLN A 4 -10.55 13.48 3.29
C GLN A 4 -9.89 14.83 2.98
N GLY A 5 -10.59 15.67 2.21
CA GLY A 5 -10.18 17.05 1.90
C GLY A 5 -8.76 17.14 1.33
N GLU A 6 -8.00 18.13 1.78
CA GLU A 6 -6.63 18.37 1.31
C GLU A 6 -5.65 17.23 1.68
N ASN A 7 -5.91 16.50 2.75
CA ASN A 7 -5.09 15.35 3.15
C ASN A 7 -5.19 14.21 2.12
N PHE A 8 -6.34 14.06 1.45
CA PHE A 8 -6.50 13.05 0.40
C PHE A 8 -5.51 13.26 -0.73
N ASN A 9 -5.37 14.50 -1.22
CA ASN A 9 -4.47 14.82 -2.32
C ASN A 9 -2.99 14.60 -1.94
N LYS A 10 -2.58 15.03 -0.73
CA LYS A 10 -1.22 14.79 -0.23
C LYS A 10 -0.90 13.29 -0.14
N ASN A 11 -1.83 12.50 0.39
CA ASN A 11 -1.63 11.05 0.50
C ASN A 11 -1.75 10.32 -0.84
N LEU A 12 -2.38 10.92 -1.86
CA LEU A 12 -2.50 10.35 -3.20
C LEU A 12 -1.15 10.33 -3.93
N GLU A 13 -0.25 11.27 -3.65
CA GLU A 13 1.11 11.29 -4.22
C GLU A 13 1.87 9.99 -3.91
N LEU A 14 1.71 9.45 -2.70
CA LEU A 14 2.31 8.17 -2.31
C LEU A 14 1.75 7.02 -3.16
N VAL A 15 0.43 7.01 -3.35
CA VAL A 15 -0.25 5.99 -4.16
C VAL A 15 0.21 6.07 -5.63
N GLN A 16 0.41 7.28 -6.16
CA GLN A 16 0.90 7.49 -7.52
C GLN A 16 2.32 6.94 -7.71
N LYS A 17 3.25 7.22 -6.80
CA LYS A 17 4.61 6.66 -6.86
C LYS A 17 4.62 5.13 -6.81
N PHE A 18 3.76 4.54 -5.98
CA PHE A 18 3.60 3.08 -5.93
C PHE A 18 3.00 2.53 -7.22
N ASN A 19 2.00 3.20 -7.81
CA ASN A 19 1.44 2.82 -9.10
C ASN A 19 2.48 2.86 -10.22
N GLU A 20 3.32 3.90 -10.26
CA GLU A 20 4.40 4.01 -11.24
C GLU A 20 5.43 2.89 -11.08
N PHE A 21 5.86 2.61 -9.85
CA PHE A 21 6.78 1.51 -9.56
C PHE A 21 6.20 0.16 -9.99
N ALA A 22 4.95 -0.12 -9.58
CA ALA A 22 4.25 -1.35 -9.93
C ALA A 22 4.13 -1.50 -11.46
N SER A 23 3.77 -0.42 -12.15
CA SER A 23 3.63 -0.39 -13.60
C SER A 23 4.96 -0.65 -14.32
N LYS A 24 6.07 -0.07 -13.84
CA LYS A 24 7.43 -0.34 -14.37
C LYS A 24 7.82 -1.81 -14.25
N LYS A 25 7.41 -2.48 -13.16
CA LYS A 25 7.67 -3.91 -12.92
C LYS A 25 6.62 -4.82 -13.58
N GLY A 26 5.55 -4.27 -14.15
CA GLY A 26 4.48 -5.04 -14.79
C GLY A 26 3.55 -5.76 -13.82
N ILE A 27 3.42 -5.28 -12.58
CA ILE A 27 2.58 -5.85 -11.54
C ILE A 27 1.51 -4.85 -11.09
N THR A 28 0.48 -5.30 -10.38
CA THR A 28 -0.50 -4.38 -9.80
C THR A 28 0.02 -3.74 -8.52
N THR A 29 -0.54 -2.59 -8.15
CA THR A 29 -0.19 -1.91 -6.90
C THR A 29 -0.56 -2.74 -5.68
N SER A 30 -1.67 -3.49 -5.73
CA SER A 30 -2.05 -4.44 -4.66
C SER A 30 -0.98 -5.52 -4.50
N GLN A 31 -0.53 -6.08 -5.61
CA GLN A 31 0.54 -7.07 -5.63
C GLN A 31 1.86 -6.53 -5.08
N LEU A 32 2.27 -5.32 -5.47
CA LEU A 32 3.46 -4.66 -4.95
C LEU A 32 3.38 -4.50 -3.42
N CYS A 33 2.24 -4.00 -2.91
CA CYS A 33 2.04 -3.81 -1.47
C CYS A 33 2.14 -5.14 -0.70
N LEU A 34 1.50 -6.20 -1.19
CA LEU A 34 1.53 -7.52 -0.57
C LEU A 34 2.93 -8.14 -0.61
N ALA A 35 3.60 -8.06 -1.77
CA ALA A 35 4.98 -8.55 -1.93
C ALA A 35 5.94 -7.82 -0.98
N TRP A 36 5.77 -6.51 -0.81
CA TRP A 36 6.57 -5.72 0.13
C TRP A 36 6.36 -6.16 1.58
N VAL A 37 5.11 -6.38 2.01
CA VAL A 37 4.79 -6.89 3.37
C VAL A 37 5.43 -8.26 3.60
N ILE A 38 5.33 -9.17 2.61
CA ILE A 38 5.93 -10.50 2.68
C ILE A 38 7.46 -10.40 2.78
N ALA A 39 8.09 -9.51 2.00
CA ALA A 39 9.53 -9.28 2.03
C ALA A 39 10.05 -8.71 3.36
N GLN A 40 9.18 -8.13 4.19
CA GLN A 40 9.52 -7.72 5.56
C GLN A 40 9.39 -8.87 6.58
N ASN A 41 9.21 -10.12 6.13
CA ASN A 41 8.96 -11.31 6.95
C ASN A 41 7.64 -11.28 7.74
N PHE A 42 6.60 -10.64 7.19
CA PHE A 42 5.24 -10.69 7.74
C PHE A 42 4.33 -11.58 6.89
N VAL A 43 3.28 -12.11 7.52
CA VAL A 43 2.21 -12.84 6.83
C VAL A 43 1.13 -11.86 6.39
N ALA A 44 0.93 -11.72 5.08
CA ALA A 44 -0.16 -10.93 4.53
C ALA A 44 -1.46 -11.75 4.51
N ILE A 45 -2.55 -11.20 5.09
CA ILE A 45 -3.88 -11.84 5.13
C ILE A 45 -4.90 -10.93 4.42
N PRO A 46 -4.77 -10.73 3.08
CA PRO A 46 -5.67 -9.85 2.36
C PRO A 46 -7.07 -10.47 2.22
N GLY A 47 -8.10 -9.75 2.65
CA GLY A 47 -9.49 -10.13 2.46
C GLY A 47 -10.08 -9.49 1.19
N THR A 48 -10.83 -10.27 0.42
CA THR A 48 -11.60 -9.77 -0.74
C THR A 48 -12.89 -10.57 -0.92
N LYS A 49 -13.90 -9.94 -1.51
CA LYS A 49 -15.17 -10.58 -1.90
C LYS A 49 -15.24 -10.98 -3.37
N ARG A 50 -14.20 -10.67 -4.16
CA ARG A 50 -14.20 -10.86 -5.62
C ARG A 50 -13.08 -11.81 -6.03
N LEU A 51 -13.41 -12.81 -6.84
CA LEU A 51 -12.47 -13.84 -7.29
C LEU A 51 -11.25 -13.24 -8.02
N LYS A 52 -11.48 -12.29 -8.93
CA LYS A 52 -10.40 -11.57 -9.63
C LYS A 52 -9.31 -11.03 -8.68
N TYR A 53 -9.72 -10.42 -7.57
CA TYR A 53 -8.77 -9.86 -6.60
C TYR A 53 -8.16 -10.92 -5.70
N LEU A 54 -8.84 -12.06 -5.52
CA LEU A 54 -8.25 -13.20 -4.81
C LEU A 54 -7.07 -13.73 -5.62
N GLU A 55 -7.27 -13.96 -6.91
CA GLU A 55 -6.23 -14.39 -7.85
C GLU A 55 -5.09 -13.38 -7.91
N GLU A 56 -5.41 -12.09 -8.10
CA GLU A 56 -4.41 -11.01 -8.12
C GLU A 56 -3.56 -10.98 -6.83
N ASN A 57 -4.21 -11.03 -5.65
CA ASN A 57 -3.51 -11.02 -4.36
C ASN A 57 -2.71 -12.30 -4.12
N PHE A 58 -3.19 -13.44 -4.61
CA PHE A 58 -2.51 -14.72 -4.47
C PHE A 58 -1.21 -14.76 -5.28
N GLU A 59 -1.21 -14.18 -6.48
CA GLU A 59 -0.02 -14.08 -7.34
C GLU A 59 1.07 -13.17 -6.74
N ALA A 60 0.74 -12.30 -5.78
CA ALA A 60 1.72 -11.42 -5.14
C ALA A 60 2.86 -12.19 -4.46
N ARG A 61 2.63 -13.43 -4.01
CA ARG A 61 3.66 -14.28 -3.37
C ARG A 61 4.80 -14.67 -4.29
N ASN A 62 4.57 -14.63 -5.61
CA ASN A 62 5.56 -15.00 -6.62
C ASN A 62 6.50 -13.84 -6.94
N ILE A 63 6.18 -12.62 -6.47
CA ILE A 63 6.94 -11.41 -6.72
C ILE A 63 8.06 -11.29 -5.71
N HIS A 64 9.28 -11.31 -6.23
CA HIS A 64 10.49 -11.06 -5.45
C HIS A 64 10.95 -9.62 -5.67
N LEU A 65 11.17 -8.91 -4.58
CA LEU A 65 11.72 -7.55 -4.56
C LEU A 65 13.22 -7.64 -4.24
N SER A 66 14.06 -7.08 -5.11
CA SER A 66 15.50 -7.02 -4.88
C SER A 66 15.84 -6.06 -3.72
N PRO A 67 17.04 -6.16 -3.12
CA PRO A 67 17.49 -5.20 -2.11
C PRO A 67 17.43 -3.74 -2.58
N GLU A 68 17.72 -3.48 -3.85
CA GLU A 68 17.66 -2.16 -4.47
C GLU A 68 16.21 -1.67 -4.57
N GLU A 69 15.30 -2.54 -5.02
CA GLU A 69 13.86 -2.24 -5.09
C GLU A 69 13.27 -1.96 -3.71
N LEU A 70 13.63 -2.76 -2.70
CA LEU A 70 13.22 -2.53 -1.32
C LEU A 70 13.72 -1.18 -0.78
N SER A 71 14.95 -0.80 -1.14
CA SER A 71 15.52 0.51 -0.79
C SER A 71 14.77 1.65 -1.47
N GLU A 72 14.42 1.51 -2.75
CA GLU A 72 13.62 2.50 -3.48
C GLU A 72 12.22 2.66 -2.86
N ILE A 73 11.54 1.55 -2.57
CA ILE A 73 10.22 1.57 -1.92
C ILE A 73 10.30 2.26 -0.55
N ARG A 74 11.33 1.98 0.25
CA ARG A 74 11.54 2.67 1.54
C ARG A 74 11.74 4.17 1.36
N LYS A 75 12.57 4.60 0.41
CA LYS A 75 12.74 6.03 0.10
C LYS A 75 11.43 6.69 -0.31
N ILE A 76 10.57 6.01 -1.07
CA ILE A 76 9.25 6.53 -1.44
C ILE A 76 8.40 6.74 -0.19
N ILE A 77 8.33 5.74 0.70
CA ILE A 77 7.57 5.80 1.96
C ILE A 77 8.08 6.94 2.84
N ASP A 78 9.40 7.04 3.03
CA ASP A 78 10.02 8.05 3.91
C ASP A 78 9.93 9.47 3.31
N SER A 79 9.76 9.60 1.99
CA SER A 79 9.67 10.90 1.33
C SER A 79 8.33 11.63 1.53
N ILE A 80 7.32 10.96 2.11
CA ILE A 80 5.96 11.51 2.21
C ILE A 80 5.49 11.46 3.66
N GLU A 81 5.19 12.62 4.21
CA GLU A 81 4.51 12.73 5.49
C GLU A 81 3.01 12.41 5.32
N ILE A 82 2.53 11.38 6.02
CA ILE A 82 1.12 10.99 5.93
C ILE A 82 0.27 12.06 6.62
N ALA A 83 -0.49 12.81 5.82
CA ALA A 83 -1.27 13.94 6.32
C ALA A 83 -2.59 13.47 6.96
N GLY A 84 -2.88 13.95 8.17
CA GLY A 84 -4.13 13.71 8.90
C GLY A 84 -4.19 12.40 9.70
N ASP A 85 -5.17 12.34 10.61
CA ASP A 85 -5.36 11.18 11.49
C ASP A 85 -5.93 9.95 10.77
N ARG A 86 -5.60 8.76 11.30
CA ARG A 86 -6.09 7.49 10.78
C ARG A 86 -7.62 7.38 10.84
N TYR A 87 -8.25 8.01 11.82
CA TYR A 87 -9.69 8.01 12.00
C TYR A 87 -10.22 9.44 12.09
N ASP A 88 -11.47 9.63 11.69
CA ASP A 88 -12.25 10.80 12.04
C ASP A 88 -12.53 10.80 13.55
N GLU A 89 -12.50 11.97 14.19
CA GLU A 89 -12.74 12.10 15.63
C GLU A 89 -14.10 11.48 16.03
N ASN A 90 -15.09 11.55 15.13
CA ASN A 90 -16.40 10.95 15.36
C ASN A 90 -16.40 9.41 15.27
N LEU A 91 -15.53 8.82 14.44
CA LEU A 91 -15.37 7.36 14.34
C LEU A 91 -14.50 6.79 15.48
N ALA A 92 -13.59 7.59 16.03
CA ALA A 92 -12.75 7.20 17.16
C ALA A 92 -13.56 7.01 18.47
N LYS A 93 -14.70 7.71 18.64
CA LYS A 93 -15.56 7.63 19.82
C LYS A 93 -16.43 6.36 19.90
N VAL A 94 -16.67 5.67 18.78
CA VAL A 94 -17.55 4.48 18.71
C VAL A 94 -16.83 3.18 19.11
N ARG A 95 -15.51 3.21 19.28
CA ARG A 95 -14.67 2.03 19.58
C ARG A 95 -14.09 2.00 21.00
N ARG A 96 -14.68 2.75 21.94
CA ARG A 96 -14.35 2.65 23.36
C ARG A 96 -15.39 1.81 24.09
#